data_AF-A0A522M204-F1
#
_entry.id   AF-A0A522M204-F1
#
_cell.length_a   1.000
_cell.length_b   1.000
_cell.length_c   1.000
_cell.angle_alpha   90.00
_cell.angle_beta   90.00
_cell.angle_gamma   90.00
#
_symmetry.space_group_name_H-M   'P 1'
#
loop_
_entity.id
_entity.type
_entity.pdbx_description
1 polymer ?
#
loop_
_entity_poly.entity_id
_entity_poly.type
_entity_poly.pdbx_seq_one_letter_code
_entity_poly.pdbx_strand_id
1 'polypeptide(L)'
;QLPRNFYQIQTKFRDERRPRFGLMRGREFTMKDAYSFDQDTQAAKASYQVMAQAYRRIFDRFGLTYRAVAADSGAIGGDLSEEFQVIAATGEDAIVYCPGSNYAANMEKAEALAPAGPRPAPQQDLAKTPTPGKSTCAAVADLLGVPLASTVKSLVLASDQVNDKGEIIKSQVWLLLLRGDHGMNEIKVGKVPGLDAGFRFATVAEIDEHFGCEPGYLGPINLKKPVKLVVDREVAVMSDWICGANTPDFHLTGVNWGRDLPAPTLVADLRNVVEGDASPDGKGVLAIERGIEIGHVFYLGTKYSRAMNATFLDVNGKPQFMEMGCYGIGITRLPAAAIEQNHDERGIIWPDAIAPFTVVVCPIGPDRSPDVKAAADKLYAELLAAGVDVILDDRGERPGAMFADWELIGVPHRITIGDRGLKEGQLEYQHRRDTAATKIGVLDMVAFLGTRLQP
;
A
#
# COMPACT_ATOMS: atom_id res chain seq x y z
N GLN A 1 -27.55 7.60 23.20
CA GLN A 1 -27.39 8.37 21.94
C GLN A 1 -26.21 7.86 21.13
N LEU A 2 -25.11 7.47 21.76
CA LEU A 2 -24.03 6.68 21.16
C LEU A 2 -24.43 5.19 21.13
N PRO A 3 -23.90 4.39 20.19
CA PRO A 3 -22.98 4.78 19.11
C PRO A 3 -23.66 5.55 17.97
N ARG A 4 -22.89 6.38 17.27
CA ARG A 4 -23.28 7.05 16.01
C ARG A 4 -22.19 6.91 14.97
N ASN A 5 -22.56 6.65 13.73
CA ASN A 5 -21.63 6.56 12.61
C ASN A 5 -22.17 7.41 11.46
N PHE A 6 -21.42 8.45 11.10
CA PHE A 6 -21.76 9.38 10.04
C PHE A 6 -20.80 9.18 8.87
N TYR A 7 -21.28 9.37 7.64
CA TYR A 7 -20.41 9.35 6.47
C TYR A 7 -20.85 10.36 5.43
N GLN A 8 -19.91 10.70 4.56
CA GLN A 8 -20.13 11.51 3.38
C GLN A 8 -19.38 10.92 2.19
N ILE A 9 -19.78 11.32 0.99
CA ILE A 9 -19.01 11.13 -0.25
C ILE A 9 -18.75 12.53 -0.77
N GLN A 10 -17.51 12.99 -0.68
CA GLN A 10 -17.21 14.40 -0.90
C GLN A 10 -15.80 14.58 -1.46
N THR A 11 -15.64 15.59 -2.32
CA THR A 11 -14.38 16.00 -2.91
C THR A 11 -13.42 16.54 -1.85
N LYS A 12 -12.22 15.97 -1.83
CA LYS A 12 -11.10 16.30 -0.96
C LYS A 12 -10.00 16.99 -1.75
N PHE A 13 -9.22 17.79 -1.06
CA PHE A 13 -8.05 18.46 -1.59
C PHE A 13 -6.83 18.06 -0.78
N ARG A 14 -5.76 17.65 -1.45
CA ARG A 14 -4.45 17.40 -0.86
C ARG A 14 -3.41 18.01 -1.79
N ASP A 15 -2.59 18.91 -1.26
CA ASP A 15 -1.47 19.47 -2.02
C ASP A 15 -0.33 18.46 -2.09
N GLU A 16 -0.55 17.40 -2.86
CA GLU A 16 0.41 16.33 -3.07
C GLU A 16 1.67 16.88 -3.73
N ARG A 17 2.83 16.62 -3.14
CA ARG A 17 4.12 17.18 -3.57
C ARG A 17 4.45 16.76 -5.00
N ARG A 18 4.03 15.58 -5.41
CA ARG A 18 4.22 15.03 -6.76
C ARG A 18 2.95 14.32 -7.24
N PRO A 19 1.96 15.05 -7.78
CA PRO A 19 0.78 14.44 -8.37
C PRO A 19 1.19 13.58 -9.57
N ARG A 20 0.73 12.33 -9.61
CA ARG A 20 1.15 11.33 -10.61
C ARG A 20 0.09 10.25 -10.76
N PHE A 21 0.23 9.39 -11.77
CA PHE A 21 -0.64 8.21 -11.96
C PHE A 21 -2.14 8.55 -12.12
N GLY A 22 -2.44 9.72 -12.68
CA GLY A 22 -3.81 10.16 -12.96
C GLY A 22 -4.70 10.15 -11.70
N LEU A 23 -5.76 9.36 -11.75
CA LEU A 23 -6.76 9.27 -10.68
C LEU A 23 -6.24 8.59 -9.40
N MET A 24 -5.12 7.86 -9.47
CA MET A 24 -4.56 7.19 -8.28
C MET A 24 -3.98 8.20 -7.29
N ARG A 25 -3.38 9.29 -7.77
CA ARG A 25 -2.69 10.28 -6.94
C ARG A 25 -2.83 11.71 -7.48
N GLY A 26 -4.07 12.19 -7.44
CA GLY A 26 -4.45 13.57 -7.76
C GLY A 26 -4.40 14.53 -6.56
N ARG A 27 -4.54 15.82 -6.84
CA ARG A 27 -4.68 16.87 -5.80
C ARG A 27 -6.12 17.10 -5.38
N GLU A 28 -7.05 16.87 -6.29
CA GLU A 28 -8.49 16.86 -6.05
C GLU A 28 -9.01 15.45 -6.34
N PHE A 29 -9.76 14.88 -5.40
CA PHE A 29 -10.29 13.53 -5.53
C PHE A 29 -11.53 13.34 -4.66
N THR A 30 -12.46 12.49 -5.07
CA THR A 30 -13.62 12.12 -4.26
C THR A 30 -13.26 10.98 -3.31
N MET A 31 -13.61 11.15 -2.04
CA MET A 31 -13.44 10.14 -1.00
C MET A 31 -14.77 9.93 -0.29
N LYS A 32 -15.08 8.68 0.02
CA LYS A 32 -16.06 8.35 1.04
C LYS A 32 -15.32 8.32 2.37
N ASP A 33 -15.70 9.18 3.31
CA ASP A 33 -15.13 9.19 4.65
C ASP A 33 -16.25 9.05 5.68
N ALA A 34 -16.04 8.18 6.67
CA ALA A 34 -16.95 7.94 7.77
C ALA A 34 -16.25 8.12 9.12
N TYR A 35 -17.02 8.51 10.12
CA TYR A 35 -16.56 8.74 11.48
C TYR A 35 -17.57 8.14 12.46
N SER A 36 -17.10 7.20 13.30
CA SER A 36 -17.90 6.68 14.42
C SER A 36 -17.55 7.40 15.70
N PHE A 37 -18.57 7.54 16.55
CA PHE A 37 -18.50 8.10 17.88
C PHE A 37 -19.13 7.10 18.84
N ASP A 38 -18.34 6.62 19.77
CA ASP A 38 -18.62 5.49 20.62
C ASP A 38 -18.38 5.88 22.10
N GLN A 39 -19.09 5.22 23.00
CA GLN A 39 -19.07 5.56 24.44
C GLN A 39 -17.82 5.04 25.15
N ASP A 40 -17.22 3.97 24.63
CA ASP A 40 -16.09 3.27 25.22
C ASP A 40 -15.32 2.50 24.13
N THR A 41 -14.13 2.02 24.47
CA THR A 41 -13.23 1.30 23.56
C THR A 41 -13.87 0.00 23.03
N GLN A 42 -14.73 -0.67 23.79
CA GLN A 42 -15.38 -1.90 23.36
C GLN A 42 -16.41 -1.63 22.26
N ALA A 43 -17.22 -0.58 22.43
CA ALA A 43 -18.16 -0.11 21.41
C ALA A 43 -17.41 0.39 20.15
N ALA A 44 -16.31 1.13 20.31
CA ALA A 44 -15.49 1.57 19.19
C ALA A 44 -14.90 0.41 18.38
N LYS A 45 -14.42 -0.65 19.06
CA LYS A 45 -13.97 -1.88 18.41
C LYS A 45 -15.09 -2.57 17.62
N ALA A 46 -16.31 -2.59 18.15
CA ALA A 46 -17.46 -3.13 17.43
C ALA A 46 -17.80 -2.30 16.17
N SER A 47 -17.82 -0.97 16.29
CA SER A 47 -18.00 -0.05 15.16
C SER A 47 -16.92 -0.23 14.09
N TYR A 48 -15.66 -0.38 14.50
CA TYR A 48 -14.54 -0.69 13.61
C TYR A 48 -14.76 -1.99 12.83
N GLN A 49 -15.15 -3.08 13.50
CA GLN A 49 -15.39 -4.37 12.85
C GLN A 49 -16.56 -4.33 11.86
N VAL A 50 -17.64 -3.59 12.18
CA VAL A 50 -18.76 -3.38 11.26
C VAL A 50 -18.28 -2.70 9.97
N MET A 51 -17.43 -1.68 10.09
CA MET A 51 -16.87 -0.95 8.95
C MET A 51 -15.88 -1.78 8.15
N ALA A 52 -15.00 -2.51 8.82
CA ALA A 52 -14.05 -3.43 8.17
C ALA A 52 -14.76 -4.52 7.36
N GLN A 53 -15.86 -5.07 7.86
CA GLN A 53 -16.69 -6.03 7.12
C GLN A 53 -17.49 -5.36 5.99
N ALA A 54 -17.98 -4.12 6.19
CA ALA A 54 -18.66 -3.39 5.14
C ALA A 54 -17.74 -3.11 3.95
N TYR A 55 -16.47 -2.80 4.20
CA TYR A 55 -15.48 -2.55 3.15
C TYR A 55 -15.18 -3.81 2.36
N ARG A 56 -14.99 -4.94 3.04
CA ARG A 56 -14.87 -6.25 2.38
C ARG A 56 -16.04 -6.52 1.45
N ARG A 57 -17.28 -6.40 1.94
CA ARG A 57 -18.49 -6.57 1.11
C ARG A 57 -18.56 -5.60 -0.07
N ILE A 58 -18.08 -4.36 0.08
CA ILE A 58 -18.05 -3.38 -1.01
C ILE A 58 -17.06 -3.85 -2.09
N PHE A 59 -15.84 -4.22 -1.71
CA PHE A 59 -14.81 -4.61 -2.66
C PHE A 59 -15.07 -5.98 -3.29
N ASP A 60 -15.64 -6.92 -2.53
CA ASP A 60 -16.14 -8.21 -3.05
C ASP A 60 -17.24 -7.96 -4.10
N ARG A 61 -18.18 -7.04 -3.84
CA ARG A 61 -19.23 -6.66 -4.81
C ARG A 61 -18.68 -5.96 -6.04
N PHE A 62 -17.58 -5.24 -5.93
CA PHE A 62 -16.90 -4.65 -7.08
C PHE A 62 -16.09 -5.69 -7.88
N GLY A 63 -15.99 -6.94 -7.42
CA GLY A 63 -15.23 -7.99 -8.11
C GLY A 63 -13.72 -7.75 -8.12
N LEU A 64 -13.20 -7.02 -7.13
CA LEU A 64 -11.78 -6.72 -7.02
C LEU A 64 -11.04 -7.84 -6.27
N THR A 65 -9.84 -8.18 -6.74
CA THR A 65 -8.91 -8.99 -5.95
C THR A 65 -8.09 -8.06 -5.06
N TYR A 66 -8.34 -8.10 -3.75
CA TYR A 66 -7.67 -7.24 -2.77
C TYR A 66 -7.20 -8.04 -1.55
N ARG A 67 -6.30 -7.45 -0.77
CA ARG A 67 -5.93 -7.92 0.56
C ARG A 67 -6.23 -6.83 1.59
N ALA A 68 -6.75 -7.25 2.73
CA ALA A 68 -6.86 -6.40 3.90
C ALA A 68 -5.60 -6.64 4.75
N VAL A 69 -4.81 -5.59 5.01
CA VAL A 69 -3.47 -5.70 5.58
C VAL A 69 -3.37 -4.84 6.83
N ALA A 70 -2.71 -5.36 7.86
CA ALA A 70 -2.43 -4.57 9.06
C ALA A 70 -1.52 -3.38 8.71
N ALA A 71 -1.92 -2.19 9.12
CA ALA A 71 -1.25 -0.95 8.77
C ALA A 71 -0.72 -0.24 10.01
N ASP A 72 0.12 0.77 9.80
CA ASP A 72 0.52 1.65 10.89
C ASP A 72 -0.64 2.52 11.37
N SER A 73 -0.70 2.79 12.68
CA SER A 73 -1.68 3.71 13.26
C SER A 73 -1.21 5.17 13.23
N GLY A 74 0.04 5.42 12.79
CA GLY A 74 0.68 6.72 12.86
C GLY A 74 0.73 7.30 14.28
N ALA A 75 0.75 8.63 14.34
CA ALA A 75 0.70 9.43 15.57
C ALA A 75 -0.65 9.36 16.33
N ILE A 76 -1.56 8.47 15.92
CA ILE A 76 -2.84 8.26 16.60
C ILE A 76 -2.71 7.16 17.67
N GLY A 77 -1.77 6.23 17.49
CA GLY A 77 -1.50 5.12 18.40
C GLY A 77 -2.56 4.01 18.36
N GLY A 78 -2.17 2.79 18.74
CA GLY A 78 -3.04 1.61 18.78
C GLY A 78 -2.75 0.57 17.70
N ASP A 79 -3.41 -0.60 17.79
CA ASP A 79 -3.15 -1.75 16.91
C ASP A 79 -4.27 -2.00 15.88
N LEU A 80 -5.27 -1.13 15.81
CA LEU A 80 -6.45 -1.29 14.94
C LEU A 80 -6.40 -0.30 13.78
N SER A 81 -5.61 -0.68 12.77
CA SER A 81 -5.43 0.01 11.50
C SER A 81 -5.35 -1.05 10.41
N GLU A 82 -6.25 -0.98 9.42
CA GLU A 82 -6.30 -1.94 8.31
C GLU A 82 -6.47 -1.20 6.98
N GLU A 83 -5.54 -1.45 6.06
CA GLU A 83 -5.56 -0.98 4.68
C GLU A 83 -6.15 -2.05 3.77
N PHE A 84 -6.91 -1.63 2.77
CA PHE A 84 -7.46 -2.48 1.72
C PHE A 84 -6.71 -2.18 0.43
N GLN A 85 -5.94 -3.16 -0.02
CA GLN A 85 -4.96 -3.01 -1.09
C GLN A 85 -5.36 -3.88 -2.28
N VAL A 86 -5.65 -3.27 -3.43
CA VAL A 86 -5.85 -4.01 -4.69
C VAL A 86 -4.49 -4.48 -5.19
N ILE A 87 -4.38 -5.77 -5.49
CA ILE A 87 -3.11 -6.34 -5.96
C ILE A 87 -2.85 -5.91 -7.41
N ALA A 88 -1.79 -5.13 -7.61
CA ALA A 88 -1.37 -4.62 -8.91
C ALA A 88 0.13 -4.29 -8.89
N ALA A 89 0.86 -4.70 -9.93
CA ALA A 89 2.32 -4.50 -10.03
C ALA A 89 2.73 -3.01 -9.98
N THR A 90 1.86 -2.12 -10.44
CA THR A 90 2.01 -0.66 -10.44
C THR A 90 1.69 0.01 -9.10
N GLY A 91 1.24 -0.77 -8.10
CA GLY A 91 0.95 -0.29 -6.76
C GLY A 91 2.14 0.43 -6.11
N GLU A 92 1.86 1.46 -5.30
CA GLU A 92 2.89 2.22 -4.57
C GLU A 92 3.31 1.52 -3.26
N ASP A 93 2.42 0.72 -2.69
CA ASP A 93 2.64 0.08 -1.39
C ASP A 93 3.21 -1.32 -1.56
N ALA A 94 4.10 -1.70 -0.65
CA ALA A 94 4.61 -3.06 -0.55
C ALA A 94 3.79 -3.81 0.51
N ILE A 95 3.04 -4.81 0.08
CA ILE A 95 2.27 -5.71 0.94
C ILE A 95 3.16 -6.88 1.30
N VAL A 96 3.34 -7.10 2.59
CA VAL A 96 4.03 -8.27 3.13
C VAL A 96 2.96 -9.26 3.56
N TYR A 97 3.02 -10.51 3.10
CA TYR A 97 2.07 -11.54 3.49
C TYR A 97 2.71 -12.92 3.62
N CYS A 98 2.05 -13.83 4.35
CA CYS A 98 2.46 -15.23 4.42
C CYS A 98 1.54 -16.07 3.51
N PRO A 99 2.04 -16.73 2.46
CA PRO A 99 1.20 -17.56 1.59
C PRO A 99 0.47 -18.71 2.32
N GLY A 100 1.05 -19.20 3.42
CA GLY A 100 0.51 -20.30 4.22
C GLY A 100 -0.48 -19.87 5.31
N SER A 101 -0.80 -18.58 5.44
CA SER A 101 -1.67 -18.08 6.52
C SER A 101 -2.44 -16.81 6.15
N ASN A 102 -3.13 -16.22 7.13
CA ASN A 102 -3.84 -14.95 6.99
C ASN A 102 -2.98 -13.74 7.39
N TYR A 103 -1.67 -13.93 7.66
CA TYR A 103 -0.80 -12.81 7.96
C TYR A 103 -0.63 -11.93 6.74
N ALA A 104 -1.00 -10.66 6.86
CA ALA A 104 -0.70 -9.63 5.89
C ALA A 104 -0.55 -8.28 6.58
N ALA A 105 0.47 -7.52 6.21
CA ALA A 105 0.77 -6.20 6.75
C ALA A 105 1.37 -5.31 5.66
N ASN A 106 1.21 -4.00 5.80
CA ASN A 106 2.02 -3.05 5.06
C ASN A 106 3.50 -3.23 5.48
N MET A 107 4.45 -3.09 4.55
CA MET A 107 5.89 -3.13 4.80
C MET A 107 6.32 -2.27 6.00
N GLU A 108 5.67 -1.11 6.17
CA GLU A 108 5.93 -0.19 7.27
C GLU A 108 5.61 -0.81 8.66
N LYS A 109 4.63 -1.71 8.74
CA LYS A 109 4.17 -2.38 9.96
C LYS A 109 4.70 -3.81 10.11
N ALA A 110 5.03 -4.49 9.02
CA ALA A 110 5.44 -5.90 9.02
C ALA A 110 6.64 -6.15 9.95
N GLU A 111 6.47 -6.99 10.97
CA GLU A 111 7.52 -7.25 11.95
C GLU A 111 8.65 -8.10 11.34
N ALA A 112 9.90 -7.67 11.56
CA ALA A 112 11.05 -8.53 11.34
C ALA A 112 11.34 -9.30 12.63
N LEU A 113 11.08 -10.61 12.62
CA LEU A 113 11.35 -11.47 13.76
C LEU A 113 12.82 -11.40 14.16
N ALA A 114 13.08 -11.43 15.46
CA ALA A 114 14.44 -11.56 15.96
C ALA A 114 15.02 -12.92 15.49
N PRO A 115 16.31 -12.97 15.09
CA PRO A 115 16.91 -14.23 14.67
C PRO A 115 16.88 -15.27 15.78
N ALA A 116 16.70 -16.53 15.38
CA ALA A 116 16.75 -17.65 16.30
C ALA A 116 18.22 -18.04 16.57
N GLY A 117 18.54 -18.28 17.84
CA GLY A 117 19.82 -18.84 18.27
C GLY A 117 20.76 -17.83 18.94
N PRO A 118 21.81 -18.33 19.61
CA PRO A 118 22.79 -17.48 20.27
C PRO A 118 23.70 -16.80 19.24
N ARG A 119 24.28 -15.65 19.63
CA ARG A 119 25.37 -15.01 18.89
C ARG A 119 26.53 -16.00 18.72
N PRO A 120 27.08 -16.19 17.50
CA PRO A 120 28.25 -17.03 17.31
C PRO A 120 29.48 -16.50 18.06
N ALA A 121 30.41 -17.39 18.39
CA ALA A 121 31.67 -16.99 19.01
C ALA A 121 32.57 -16.26 18.00
N PRO A 122 33.35 -15.24 18.44
CA PRO A 122 34.31 -14.55 17.57
C PRO A 122 35.32 -15.51 16.93
N GLN A 123 35.55 -15.39 15.62
CA GLN A 123 36.51 -16.19 14.86
C GLN A 123 37.60 -15.35 14.19
N GLN A 124 37.43 -14.02 14.13
CA GLN A 124 38.36 -13.10 13.50
C GLN A 124 38.82 -12.03 14.50
N ASP A 125 40.10 -11.65 14.41
CA ASP A 125 40.61 -10.49 15.16
C ASP A 125 40.08 -9.19 14.56
N LEU A 126 39.89 -8.18 15.42
CA LEU A 126 39.54 -6.84 14.97
C LEU A 126 40.71 -6.26 14.15
N ALA A 127 40.44 -5.90 12.90
CA ALA A 127 41.43 -5.31 12.00
C ALA A 127 40.90 -4.05 11.32
N LYS A 128 41.77 -3.05 11.15
CA LYS A 128 41.49 -1.87 10.34
C LYS A 128 41.95 -2.14 8.91
N THR A 129 40.99 -2.32 8.02
CA THR A 129 41.19 -2.81 6.66
C THR A 129 41.02 -1.67 5.65
N PRO A 130 41.96 -1.47 4.72
CA PRO A 130 41.84 -0.45 3.68
C PRO A 130 40.69 -0.74 2.71
N THR A 131 39.86 0.27 2.46
CA THR A 131 38.71 0.23 1.55
C THR A 131 38.62 1.54 0.74
N PRO A 132 39.65 1.87 -0.05
CA PRO A 132 39.76 3.16 -0.71
C PRO A 132 38.60 3.42 -1.70
N GLY A 133 37.94 4.55 -1.54
CA GLY A 133 36.80 4.98 -2.35
C GLY A 133 35.56 4.10 -2.22
N LYS A 134 35.43 3.29 -1.17
CA LYS A 134 34.27 2.41 -0.93
C LYS A 134 33.44 2.95 0.22
N SER A 135 32.36 3.65 -0.11
CA SER A 135 31.46 4.30 0.86
C SER A 135 30.12 3.57 1.07
N THR A 136 29.90 2.45 0.39
CA THR A 136 28.66 1.65 0.52
C THR A 136 28.98 0.23 0.97
N CYS A 137 28.08 -0.37 1.75
CA CYS A 137 28.23 -1.74 2.23
C CYS A 137 28.43 -2.74 1.07
N ALA A 138 27.72 -2.57 -0.05
CA ALA A 138 27.90 -3.39 -1.25
C ALA A 138 29.32 -3.24 -1.83
N ALA A 139 29.80 -2.01 -2.00
CA ALA A 139 31.13 -1.76 -2.55
C ALA A 139 32.27 -2.28 -1.65
N VAL A 140 32.06 -2.29 -0.32
CA VAL A 140 32.99 -2.87 0.66
C VAL A 140 32.94 -4.40 0.60
N ALA A 141 31.74 -4.99 0.59
CA ALA A 141 31.55 -6.43 0.49
C ALA A 141 32.20 -6.99 -0.80
N ASP A 142 31.97 -6.33 -1.93
CA ASP A 142 32.55 -6.67 -3.23
C ASP A 142 34.09 -6.57 -3.21
N LEU A 143 34.64 -5.49 -2.63
CA LEU A 143 36.09 -5.30 -2.54
C LEU A 143 36.75 -6.40 -1.70
N LEU A 144 36.11 -6.79 -0.59
CA LEU A 144 36.65 -7.77 0.35
C LEU A 144 36.30 -9.22 -0.02
N GLY A 145 35.46 -9.43 -1.03
CA GLY A 145 35.03 -10.76 -1.45
C GLY A 145 34.17 -11.48 -0.41
N VAL A 146 33.34 -10.74 0.33
CA VAL A 146 32.51 -11.27 1.41
C VAL A 146 31.02 -11.06 1.13
N PRO A 147 30.10 -11.85 1.73
CA PRO A 147 28.67 -11.61 1.59
C PRO A 147 28.27 -10.24 2.15
N LEU A 148 27.32 -9.56 1.49
CA LEU A 148 26.78 -8.28 1.99
C LEU A 148 26.24 -8.37 3.42
N ALA A 149 25.67 -9.53 3.78
CA ALA A 149 25.16 -9.82 5.13
C ALA A 149 26.24 -9.81 6.23
N SER A 150 27.53 -9.85 5.89
CA SER A 150 28.64 -9.71 6.85
C SER A 150 28.94 -8.26 7.23
N THR A 151 28.38 -7.30 6.48
CA THR A 151 28.58 -5.87 6.71
C THR A 151 27.46 -5.26 7.54
N VAL A 152 27.74 -4.16 8.23
CA VAL A 152 26.81 -3.41 9.07
C VAL A 152 26.83 -1.95 8.61
N LYS A 153 25.64 -1.46 8.28
CA LYS A 153 25.33 -0.11 7.86
C LYS A 153 25.12 0.77 9.10
N SER A 154 25.81 1.91 9.10
CA SER A 154 25.69 2.95 10.12
C SER A 154 24.81 4.08 9.59
N LEU A 155 23.63 4.27 10.19
CA LEU A 155 22.74 5.38 9.87
C LEU A 155 22.74 6.37 11.03
N VAL A 156 23.08 7.62 10.76
CA VAL A 156 23.18 8.66 11.79
C VAL A 156 21.95 9.54 11.74
N LEU A 157 21.19 9.53 12.82
CA LEU A 157 19.97 10.33 12.98
C LEU A 157 20.16 11.37 14.09
N ALA A 158 19.28 12.36 14.12
CA ALA A 158 19.18 13.34 15.18
C ALA A 158 17.72 13.53 15.59
N SER A 159 17.49 13.66 16.90
CA SER A 159 16.22 14.13 17.47
C SER A 159 16.44 15.49 18.11
N ASP A 160 15.61 16.46 17.78
CA ASP A 160 15.73 17.84 18.25
C ASP A 160 14.72 18.13 19.37
N GLN A 161 15.20 18.73 20.45
CA GLN A 161 14.35 19.36 21.45
C GLN A 161 14.16 20.82 21.05
N VAL A 162 12.90 21.21 20.84
CA VAL A 162 12.52 22.58 20.45
C VAL A 162 11.91 23.35 21.62
N ASN A 163 12.01 24.68 21.59
CA ASN A 163 11.28 25.56 22.51
C ASN A 163 9.86 25.87 21.99
N ASP A 164 9.09 26.64 22.75
CA ASP A 164 7.74 27.07 22.39
C ASP A 164 7.67 27.90 21.09
N LYS A 165 8.81 28.42 20.62
CA LYS A 165 8.95 29.15 19.36
C LYS A 165 9.40 28.26 18.19
N GLY A 166 9.59 26.96 18.43
CA GLY A 166 10.05 26.00 17.43
C GLY A 166 11.56 26.03 17.16
N GLU A 167 12.35 26.73 17.97
CA GLU A 167 13.80 26.82 17.81
C GLU A 167 14.47 25.61 18.49
N ILE A 168 15.48 25.03 17.83
CA ILE A 168 16.23 23.88 18.36
C ILE A 168 17.09 24.33 19.54
N ILE A 169 16.80 23.78 20.73
CA ILE A 169 17.55 24.02 21.97
C ILE A 169 18.68 23.01 22.11
N LYS A 170 18.43 21.76 21.72
CA LYS A 170 19.37 20.66 21.88
C LYS A 170 19.09 19.57 20.86
N SER A 171 20.15 19.04 20.25
CA SER A 171 20.08 17.89 19.37
C SER A 171 20.75 16.69 20.05
N GLN A 172 20.10 15.52 19.96
CA GLN A 172 20.68 14.25 20.37
C GLN A 172 21.02 13.46 19.10
N VAL A 173 22.30 13.11 18.93
CA VAL A 173 22.75 12.27 17.82
C VAL A 173 22.58 10.79 18.18
N TRP A 174 22.06 10.03 17.21
CA TRP A 174 21.78 8.61 17.29
C TRP A 174 22.56 7.87 16.20
N LEU A 175 23.02 6.66 16.52
CA LEU A 175 23.62 5.74 15.56
C LEU A 175 22.76 4.48 15.51
N LEU A 176 22.18 4.22 14.35
CA LEU A 176 21.42 3.01 14.07
C LEU A 176 22.31 2.03 13.30
N LEU A 177 22.37 0.79 13.76
CA LEU A 177 23.11 -0.29 13.11
C LEU A 177 22.15 -1.31 12.49
N LEU A 178 22.24 -1.47 11.17
CA LEU A 178 21.48 -2.47 10.41
C LEU A 178 22.44 -3.35 9.61
N ARG A 179 22.07 -4.60 9.32
CA ARG A 179 22.86 -5.46 8.41
C ARG A 179 22.89 -4.83 7.00
N GLY A 180 23.99 -5.01 6.27
CA GLY A 180 24.26 -4.28 5.02
C GLY A 180 23.21 -4.48 3.93
N ASP A 181 22.61 -5.67 3.89
CA ASP A 181 21.53 -6.12 3.01
C ASP A 181 20.14 -5.64 3.45
N HIS A 182 20.01 -4.99 4.60
CA HIS A 182 18.75 -4.47 5.10
C HIS A 182 18.57 -2.96 4.87
N GLY A 183 17.32 -2.58 4.62
CA GLY A 183 16.86 -1.20 4.55
C GLY A 183 16.22 -0.74 5.85
N MET A 184 16.42 0.52 6.22
CA MET A 184 15.79 1.12 7.40
C MET A 184 14.29 1.29 7.18
N ASN A 185 13.50 0.96 8.20
CA ASN A 185 12.08 1.25 8.27
C ASN A 185 11.88 2.49 9.15
N GLU A 186 11.59 3.64 8.53
CA GLU A 186 11.43 4.92 9.21
C GLU A 186 10.27 4.93 10.24
N ILE A 187 9.19 4.20 9.95
CA ILE A 187 8.02 4.10 10.85
C ILE A 187 8.38 3.33 12.12
N LYS A 188 9.12 2.23 12.00
CA LYS A 188 9.60 1.47 13.16
C LYS A 188 10.65 2.26 13.96
N VAL A 189 11.56 2.94 13.27
CA VAL A 189 12.54 3.85 13.90
C VAL A 189 11.85 4.95 14.70
N GLY A 190 10.78 5.53 14.15
CA GLY A 190 9.95 6.53 14.83
C GLY A 190 9.18 6.01 16.05
N LYS A 191 9.25 4.72 16.38
CA LYS A 191 8.67 4.15 17.61
C LYS A 191 9.72 3.86 18.68
N VAL A 192 10.99 4.05 18.36
CA VAL A 192 12.08 3.88 19.33
C VAL A 192 12.02 5.03 20.35
N PRO A 193 12.03 4.76 21.67
CA PRO A 193 11.96 5.80 22.69
C PRO A 193 13.06 6.86 22.52
N GLY A 194 12.64 8.11 22.35
CA GLY A 194 13.51 9.26 22.08
C GLY A 194 13.59 9.67 20.60
N LEU A 195 13.08 8.85 19.68
CA LEU A 195 12.86 9.18 18.26
C LEU A 195 11.37 9.36 17.93
N ASP A 196 10.49 9.07 18.88
CA ASP A 196 9.02 9.13 18.78
C ASP A 196 8.43 10.53 18.73
N ALA A 197 9.19 11.53 19.19
CA ALA A 197 8.85 12.95 19.01
C ALA A 197 9.21 13.47 17.60
N GLY A 198 9.77 12.63 16.74
CA GLY A 198 10.28 12.99 15.42
C GLY A 198 11.81 12.97 15.36
N PHE A 199 12.32 12.70 14.17
CA PHE A 199 13.75 12.63 13.89
C PHE A 199 14.06 13.14 12.49
N ARG A 200 15.35 13.39 12.25
CA ARG A 200 15.92 13.68 10.94
C ARG A 200 17.23 12.93 10.76
N PHE A 201 17.73 12.84 9.53
CA PHE A 201 19.13 12.49 9.33
C PHE A 201 20.04 13.56 9.95
N ALA A 202 21.13 13.12 10.56
CA ALA A 202 22.12 14.04 11.10
C ALA A 202 22.78 14.84 9.97
N THR A 203 23.09 16.10 10.25
CA THR A 203 23.82 16.97 9.34
C THR A 203 25.29 16.55 9.25
N VAL A 204 25.99 16.96 8.19
CA VAL A 204 27.42 16.69 8.03
C VAL A 204 28.23 17.26 9.20
N ALA A 205 27.85 18.42 9.73
CA ALA A 205 28.50 19.04 10.88
C ALA A 205 28.38 18.18 12.15
N GLU A 206 27.16 17.68 12.45
CA GLU A 206 26.94 16.78 13.58
C GLU A 206 27.69 15.44 13.42
N ILE A 207 27.75 14.92 12.19
CA ILE A 207 28.52 13.71 11.87
C ILE A 207 30.02 13.93 12.11
N ASP A 208 30.60 15.02 11.59
CA ASP A 208 32.03 15.31 11.81
C ASP A 208 32.35 15.56 13.30
N GLU A 209 31.45 16.22 14.02
CA GLU A 209 31.60 16.48 15.45
C GLU A 209 31.66 15.18 16.28
N HIS A 210 30.84 14.18 15.93
CA HIS A 210 30.73 12.93 16.69
C HIS A 210 31.66 11.82 16.20
N PHE A 211 31.91 11.74 14.90
CA PHE A 211 32.68 10.66 14.29
C PHE A 211 34.04 11.13 13.78
N GLY A 212 34.17 12.40 13.42
CA GLY A 212 35.39 12.95 12.82
C GLY A 212 35.70 12.40 11.43
N CYS A 213 34.66 11.94 10.74
CA CYS A 213 34.76 11.24 9.48
C CYS A 213 33.52 11.54 8.63
N GLU A 214 33.69 11.51 7.31
CA GLU A 214 32.58 11.66 6.37
C GLU A 214 31.67 10.41 6.32
N PRO A 215 30.41 10.57 5.89
CA PRO A 215 29.52 9.45 5.62
C PRO A 215 30.14 8.40 4.69
N GLY A 216 29.86 7.13 4.96
CA GLY A 216 30.40 6.00 4.20
C GLY A 216 31.49 5.21 4.92
N TYR A 217 32.11 5.79 5.95
CA TYR A 217 33.13 5.13 6.78
C TYR A 217 32.79 5.19 8.27
N LEU A 218 31.51 5.38 8.61
CA LEU A 218 31.05 5.56 9.99
C LEU A 218 30.82 4.22 10.70
N GLY A 219 31.20 4.14 11.98
CA GLY A 219 30.99 2.96 12.81
C GLY A 219 30.93 3.28 14.31
N PRO A 220 30.57 2.30 15.15
CA PRO A 220 30.34 2.50 16.58
C PRO A 220 31.61 2.57 17.45
N ILE A 221 32.79 2.31 16.87
CA ILE A 221 34.07 2.21 17.59
C ILE A 221 34.91 3.48 17.36
N ASN A 222 35.60 3.97 18.39
CA ASN A 222 36.45 5.18 18.33
C ASN A 222 35.72 6.49 17.97
N LEU A 223 34.53 6.70 18.53
CA LEU A 223 33.78 7.95 18.38
C LEU A 223 34.50 9.12 19.07
N LYS A 224 34.46 10.33 18.48
CA LYS A 224 34.93 11.57 19.12
C LYS A 224 34.00 12.03 20.25
N LYS A 225 32.68 11.89 20.05
CA LYS A 225 31.65 12.18 21.05
C LYS A 225 30.63 11.05 21.12
N PRO A 226 30.07 10.78 22.31
CA PRO A 226 29.09 9.70 22.47
C PRO A 226 27.84 9.96 21.61
N VAL A 227 27.27 8.88 21.08
CA VAL A 227 25.97 8.84 20.40
C VAL A 227 25.05 7.89 21.14
N LYS A 228 23.73 8.02 20.96
CA LYS A 228 22.80 6.98 21.39
C LYS A 228 22.76 5.86 20.36
N LEU A 229 23.21 4.68 20.75
CA LEU A 229 23.24 3.50 19.89
C LEU A 229 21.90 2.75 19.92
N VAL A 230 21.36 2.43 18.74
CA VAL A 230 20.18 1.57 18.57
C VAL A 230 20.57 0.49 17.57
N VAL A 231 20.38 -0.77 17.92
CA VAL A 231 20.86 -1.89 17.10
C VAL A 231 19.68 -2.71 16.61
N ASP A 232 19.65 -3.00 15.32
CA ASP A 232 18.66 -3.93 14.76
C ASP A 232 18.86 -5.33 15.34
N ARG A 233 17.76 -6.07 15.51
CA ARG A 233 17.75 -7.43 16.09
C ARG A 233 18.76 -8.38 15.42
N GLU A 234 18.96 -8.26 14.11
CA GLU A 234 19.95 -9.05 13.37
C GLU A 234 21.39 -8.72 13.78
N VAL A 235 21.72 -7.43 13.81
CA VAL A 235 23.07 -6.99 14.15
C VAL A 235 23.42 -7.34 15.61
N ALA A 236 22.43 -7.35 16.50
CA ALA A 236 22.63 -7.72 17.90
C ALA A 236 23.16 -9.16 18.08
N VAL A 237 22.91 -10.06 17.13
CA VAL A 237 23.38 -11.46 17.18
C VAL A 237 24.49 -11.78 16.17
N MET A 238 25.01 -10.79 15.45
CA MET A 238 26.14 -10.98 14.54
C MET A 238 27.48 -11.13 15.30
N SER A 239 28.42 -11.82 14.65
CA SER A 239 29.84 -11.91 15.02
C SER A 239 30.70 -11.59 13.80
N ASP A 240 31.96 -11.22 14.04
CA ASP A 240 32.99 -10.98 13.00
C ASP A 240 32.55 -10.04 11.85
N TRP A 241 31.74 -9.05 12.18
CA TRP A 241 31.10 -8.20 11.18
C TRP A 241 31.95 -7.00 10.79
N ILE A 242 31.52 -6.31 9.73
CA ILE A 242 32.28 -5.23 9.10
C ILE A 242 31.53 -3.91 9.23
N CYS A 243 32.18 -2.85 9.69
CA CYS A 243 31.60 -1.50 9.72
C CYS A 243 32.64 -0.43 9.40
N GLY A 244 32.23 0.82 9.26
CA GLY A 244 33.16 1.92 9.08
C GLY A 244 34.15 2.07 10.24
N ALA A 245 35.37 2.52 9.94
CA ALA A 245 36.43 2.70 10.94
C ALA A 245 36.50 4.11 11.55
N ASN A 246 35.55 4.99 11.22
CA ASN A 246 35.62 6.43 11.50
C ASN A 246 36.93 7.05 10.98
N THR A 247 37.38 6.58 9.82
CA THR A 247 38.54 7.11 9.09
C THR A 247 38.26 6.92 7.60
N PRO A 248 38.40 7.98 6.77
CA PRO A 248 38.20 7.85 5.33
C PRO A 248 39.03 6.72 4.76
N ASP A 249 38.45 5.98 3.80
CA ASP A 249 39.08 4.84 3.11
C ASP A 249 39.41 3.63 3.99
N PHE A 250 38.84 3.51 5.20
CA PHE A 250 39.01 2.32 6.04
C PHE A 250 37.71 1.81 6.67
N HIS A 251 37.63 0.49 6.80
CA HIS A 251 36.61 -0.23 7.56
C HIS A 251 37.26 -1.08 8.64
N LEU A 252 36.50 -1.41 9.69
CA LEU A 252 36.87 -2.41 10.68
C LEU A 252 36.28 -3.75 10.26
N THR A 253 37.09 -4.80 10.19
CA THR A 253 36.66 -6.17 9.94
C THR A 253 36.82 -7.01 11.20
N GLY A 254 36.02 -8.07 11.33
CA GLY A 254 36.09 -8.98 12.47
C GLY A 254 35.51 -8.37 13.75
N VAL A 255 34.60 -7.40 13.67
CA VAL A 255 34.05 -6.70 14.84
C VAL A 255 33.14 -7.63 15.65
N ASN A 256 33.30 -7.62 16.97
CA ASN A 256 32.54 -8.45 17.89
C ASN A 256 32.07 -7.69 19.14
N TRP A 257 30.78 -7.84 19.45
CA TRP A 257 30.18 -7.40 20.70
C TRP A 257 30.86 -8.03 21.93
N GLY A 258 30.99 -7.26 23.01
CA GLY A 258 31.68 -7.64 24.24
C GLY A 258 33.20 -7.46 24.16
N ARG A 259 33.84 -7.97 23.10
CA ARG A 259 35.29 -7.86 22.90
C ARG A 259 35.73 -6.46 22.47
N ASP A 260 35.12 -5.94 21.40
CA ASP A 260 35.57 -4.69 20.76
C ASP A 260 34.71 -3.48 21.14
N LEU A 261 33.45 -3.75 21.51
CA LEU A 261 32.47 -2.75 21.93
C LEU A 261 31.44 -3.38 22.87
N PRO A 262 30.87 -2.63 23.84
CA PRO A 262 29.88 -3.17 24.78
C PRO A 262 28.67 -3.78 24.08
N ALA A 263 28.05 -4.78 24.69
CA ALA A 263 26.79 -5.33 24.20
C ALA A 263 25.72 -4.21 24.10
N PRO A 264 24.84 -4.25 23.08
CA PRO A 264 23.85 -3.20 22.87
C PRO A 264 22.83 -3.16 24.00
N THR A 265 22.59 -1.97 24.53
CA THR A 265 21.58 -1.74 25.60
C THR A 265 20.18 -1.49 25.04
N LEU A 266 20.08 -1.09 23.77
CA LEU A 266 18.83 -0.84 23.07
C LEU A 266 18.83 -1.60 21.75
N VAL A 267 18.04 -2.67 21.70
CA VAL A 267 17.81 -3.51 20.51
C VAL A 267 16.36 -3.37 20.10
N ALA A 268 16.11 -3.10 18.82
CA ALA A 268 14.77 -2.88 18.29
C ALA A 268 14.63 -3.50 16.88
N ASP A 269 13.40 -3.68 16.42
CA ASP A 269 13.11 -3.95 15.01
C ASP A 269 13.23 -2.63 14.24
N LEU A 270 14.28 -2.47 13.43
CA LEU A 270 14.57 -1.21 12.72
C LEU A 270 14.47 -1.35 11.21
N ARG A 271 14.29 -2.57 10.70
CA ARG A 271 14.44 -2.88 9.28
C ARG A 271 13.11 -3.14 8.60
N ASN A 272 13.11 -2.95 7.28
CA ASN A 272 12.12 -3.58 6.43
C ASN A 272 12.36 -5.10 6.40
N VAL A 273 11.28 -5.86 6.31
CA VAL A 273 11.37 -7.29 6.02
C VAL A 273 11.82 -7.50 4.58
N VAL A 274 12.39 -8.67 4.31
CA VAL A 274 12.77 -9.12 2.96
C VAL A 274 11.99 -10.39 2.61
N GLU A 275 11.82 -10.65 1.32
CA GLU A 275 11.20 -11.90 0.88
C GLU A 275 11.99 -13.10 1.41
N GLY A 276 11.28 -14.09 1.96
CA GLY A 276 11.87 -15.26 2.61
C GLY A 276 12.10 -15.12 4.12
N ASP A 277 11.93 -13.93 4.72
CA ASP A 277 11.93 -13.78 6.18
C ASP A 277 10.87 -14.67 6.83
N ALA A 278 11.14 -15.17 8.04
CA ALA A 278 10.16 -15.95 8.79
C ALA A 278 8.91 -15.10 9.12
N SER A 279 7.73 -15.67 8.92
CA SER A 279 6.48 -14.96 9.23
C SER A 279 6.30 -14.80 10.74
N PRO A 280 5.89 -13.61 11.23
CA PRO A 280 5.64 -13.36 12.65
C PRO A 280 4.59 -14.27 13.30
N ASP A 281 3.74 -14.92 12.51
CA ASP A 281 2.74 -15.87 13.01
C ASP A 281 3.26 -17.32 13.12
N GLY A 282 4.51 -17.55 12.74
CA GLY A 282 5.19 -18.85 12.81
C GLY A 282 4.75 -19.88 11.76
N LYS A 283 3.97 -19.50 10.74
CA LYS A 283 3.36 -20.45 9.78
C LYS A 283 4.05 -20.53 8.42
N GLY A 284 5.22 -19.94 8.26
CA GLY A 284 5.97 -19.99 7.01
C GLY A 284 6.91 -18.82 6.84
N VAL A 285 7.10 -18.41 5.59
CA VAL A 285 7.93 -17.27 5.20
C VAL A 285 7.09 -16.16 4.57
N LEU A 286 7.63 -14.95 4.58
CA LEU A 286 7.02 -13.76 4.03
C LEU A 286 7.27 -13.68 2.52
N ALA A 287 6.22 -13.37 1.78
CA ALA A 287 6.23 -12.94 0.38
C ALA A 287 5.88 -11.44 0.31
N ILE A 288 6.29 -10.77 -0.77
CA ILE A 288 6.07 -9.34 -0.97
C ILE A 288 5.38 -9.11 -2.32
N GLU A 289 4.25 -8.40 -2.29
CA GLU A 289 3.49 -7.98 -3.47
C GLU A 289 3.33 -6.46 -3.50
N ARG A 290 2.89 -5.92 -4.64
CA ARG A 290 2.56 -4.50 -4.79
C ARG A 290 1.05 -4.28 -4.73
N GLY A 291 0.65 -3.20 -4.05
CA GLY A 291 -0.74 -2.88 -3.79
C GLY A 291 -1.09 -1.42 -4.07
N ILE A 292 -2.33 -1.20 -4.49
CA ILE A 292 -2.96 0.12 -4.55
C ILE A 292 -3.97 0.23 -3.39
N GLU A 293 -3.71 1.12 -2.45
CA GLU A 293 -4.58 1.37 -1.31
C GLU A 293 -5.90 1.98 -1.79
N ILE A 294 -7.01 1.25 -1.69
CA ILE A 294 -8.34 1.71 -2.08
C ILE A 294 -9.22 2.11 -0.88
N GLY A 295 -8.83 1.72 0.32
CA GLY A 295 -9.47 2.17 1.54
C GLY A 295 -8.69 1.85 2.80
N HIS A 296 -9.04 2.53 3.88
CA HIS A 296 -8.36 2.44 5.17
C HIS A 296 -9.36 2.60 6.30
N VAL A 297 -9.30 1.71 7.30
CA VAL A 297 -10.08 1.80 8.53
C VAL A 297 -9.17 1.97 9.75
N PHE A 298 -9.49 2.95 10.60
CA PHE A 298 -8.70 3.33 11.78
C PHE A 298 -9.56 3.40 13.04
N TYR A 299 -9.01 2.95 14.15
CA TYR A 299 -9.43 3.38 15.48
C TYR A 299 -8.64 4.64 15.89
N LEU A 300 -9.35 5.74 16.15
CA LEU A 300 -8.76 7.04 16.49
C LEU A 300 -8.58 7.27 18.00
N GLY A 301 -9.18 6.43 18.83
CA GLY A 301 -9.22 6.64 20.26
C GLY A 301 -9.87 7.96 20.64
N THR A 302 -9.26 8.65 21.61
CA THR A 302 -9.74 9.96 22.10
C THR A 302 -8.89 11.14 21.63
N LYS A 303 -8.05 10.96 20.59
CA LYS A 303 -7.11 11.99 20.10
C LYS A 303 -7.82 13.31 19.76
N TYR A 304 -8.85 13.24 18.93
CA TYR A 304 -9.59 14.43 18.47
C TYR A 304 -10.60 14.91 19.50
N SER A 305 -11.31 13.99 20.17
CA SER A 305 -12.30 14.35 21.17
C SER A 305 -11.69 15.09 22.36
N ARG A 306 -10.48 14.72 22.80
CA ARG A 306 -9.73 15.48 23.82
C ARG A 306 -9.33 16.87 23.32
N ALA A 307 -8.71 16.94 22.14
CA ALA A 307 -8.22 18.21 21.59
C ALA A 307 -9.36 19.22 21.34
N MET A 308 -10.55 18.75 20.98
CA MET A 308 -11.72 19.58 20.65
C MET A 308 -12.75 19.68 21.79
N ASN A 309 -12.48 19.07 22.95
CA ASN A 309 -13.41 18.99 24.07
C ASN A 309 -14.79 18.37 23.74
N ALA A 310 -14.82 17.35 22.87
CA ALA A 310 -16.04 16.64 22.49
C ALA A 310 -16.39 15.55 23.52
N THR A 311 -17.36 15.85 24.39
CA THR A 311 -17.72 15.00 25.53
C THR A 311 -19.18 14.55 25.51
N PHE A 312 -19.50 13.50 26.26
CA PHE A 312 -20.86 13.05 26.58
C PHE A 312 -20.96 12.72 28.08
N LEU A 313 -22.17 12.66 28.63
CA LEU A 313 -22.37 12.18 30.00
C LEU A 313 -22.47 10.66 30.00
N ASP A 314 -21.62 10.01 30.79
CA ASP A 314 -21.68 8.55 30.98
C ASP A 314 -22.87 8.13 31.85
N VAL A 315 -23.01 6.82 32.08
CA VAL A 315 -24.09 6.24 32.90
C VAL A 315 -24.09 6.73 34.36
N ASN A 316 -22.98 7.31 34.84
CA ASN A 316 -22.84 7.89 36.17
C ASN A 316 -22.98 9.42 36.15
N GLY A 317 -23.33 10.01 35.00
CA GLY A 317 -23.46 11.47 34.83
C GLY A 317 -22.12 12.20 34.78
N LYS A 318 -20.99 11.50 34.55
CA LYS A 318 -19.68 12.14 34.42
C LYS A 318 -19.35 12.43 32.95
N PRO A 319 -18.76 13.60 32.64
CA PRO A 319 -18.26 13.88 31.30
C PRO A 319 -17.14 12.91 30.92
N GLN A 320 -17.29 12.24 29.78
CA GLN A 320 -16.29 11.40 29.15
C GLN A 320 -16.04 11.86 27.71
N PHE A 321 -14.82 11.68 27.22
CA PHE A 321 -14.50 11.93 25.81
C PHE A 321 -15.02 10.81 24.93
N MET A 322 -15.55 11.16 23.76
CA MET A 322 -16.02 10.15 22.80
C MET A 322 -14.84 9.37 22.23
N GLU A 323 -14.99 8.05 22.15
CA GLU A 323 -14.08 7.16 21.42
C GLU A 323 -14.42 7.23 19.94
N MET A 324 -13.42 7.41 19.08
CA MET A 324 -13.65 7.67 17.66
C MET A 324 -13.01 6.61 16.77
N GLY A 325 -13.62 6.38 15.62
CA GLY A 325 -13.03 5.66 14.48
C GLY A 325 -13.20 6.46 13.19
N CYS A 326 -12.32 6.27 12.21
CA CYS A 326 -12.48 6.85 10.88
C CYS A 326 -12.20 5.84 9.78
N TYR A 327 -12.93 5.97 8.67
CA TYR A 327 -13.00 4.94 7.64
C TYR A 327 -13.09 5.63 6.27
N GLY A 328 -12.06 5.48 5.43
CA GLY A 328 -11.95 6.11 4.12
C GLY A 328 -11.95 5.12 2.96
N ILE A 329 -12.67 5.42 1.86
CA ILE A 329 -12.54 4.77 0.54
C ILE A 329 -12.23 5.83 -0.50
N GLY A 330 -11.18 5.63 -1.28
CA GLY A 330 -10.82 6.49 -2.41
C GLY A 330 -11.72 6.23 -3.62
N ILE A 331 -12.88 6.90 -3.69
CA ILE A 331 -13.87 6.71 -4.77
C ILE A 331 -13.28 6.98 -6.14
N THR A 332 -12.52 8.08 -6.30
CA THR A 332 -11.88 8.40 -7.58
C THR A 332 -10.73 7.45 -7.93
N ARG A 333 -10.08 6.84 -6.92
CA ARG A 333 -8.96 5.90 -7.12
C ARG A 333 -9.45 4.52 -7.56
N LEU A 334 -10.65 4.10 -7.13
CA LEU A 334 -11.20 2.77 -7.40
C LEU A 334 -11.25 2.38 -8.88
N PRO A 335 -11.77 3.20 -9.82
CA PRO A 335 -11.79 2.85 -11.23
C PRO A 335 -10.38 2.61 -11.80
N ALA A 336 -9.40 3.43 -11.40
CA ALA A 336 -8.02 3.23 -11.83
C ALA A 336 -7.43 1.93 -11.27
N ALA A 337 -7.66 1.63 -9.99
CA ALA A 337 -7.21 0.36 -9.39
C ALA A 337 -7.85 -0.87 -10.07
N ALA A 338 -9.12 -0.78 -10.46
CA ALA A 338 -9.81 -1.83 -11.21
C ALA A 338 -9.20 -2.07 -12.60
N ILE A 339 -8.84 -0.99 -13.31
CA ILE A 339 -8.20 -1.04 -14.64
C ILE A 339 -6.79 -1.62 -14.53
N GLU A 340 -5.99 -1.19 -13.55
CA GLU A 340 -4.63 -1.70 -13.34
C GLU A 340 -4.62 -3.22 -13.11
N GLN A 341 -5.65 -3.74 -12.46
CA GLN A 341 -5.85 -5.18 -12.28
C GLN A 341 -6.45 -5.88 -13.53
N ASN A 342 -7.26 -5.17 -14.32
CA ASN A 342 -8.05 -5.76 -15.40
C ASN A 342 -7.98 -4.91 -16.68
N HIS A 343 -6.96 -5.16 -17.50
CA HIS A 343 -6.84 -4.62 -18.85
C HIS A 343 -6.13 -5.62 -19.78
N ASP A 344 -6.27 -5.42 -21.08
CA ASP A 344 -5.47 -6.08 -22.11
C ASP A 344 -4.98 -5.05 -23.15
N GLU A 345 -4.31 -5.51 -24.20
CA GLU A 345 -3.80 -4.65 -25.28
C GLU A 345 -4.91 -3.88 -26.02
N ARG A 346 -6.18 -4.30 -25.90
CA ARG A 346 -7.34 -3.66 -26.54
C ARG A 346 -8.01 -2.63 -25.63
N GLY A 347 -7.66 -2.60 -24.34
CA GLY A 347 -8.13 -1.60 -23.38
C GLY A 347 -8.71 -2.18 -22.09
N ILE A 348 -9.73 -1.51 -21.55
CA ILE A 348 -10.24 -1.78 -20.21
C ILE A 348 -11.06 -3.09 -20.18
N ILE A 349 -10.96 -3.85 -19.09
CA ILE A 349 -11.84 -4.97 -18.79
C ILE A 349 -12.48 -4.72 -17.43
N TRP A 350 -13.68 -4.14 -17.41
CA TRP A 350 -14.35 -3.88 -16.14
C TRP A 350 -14.80 -5.18 -15.45
N PRO A 351 -14.78 -5.23 -14.10
CA PRO A 351 -15.73 -6.04 -13.37
C PRO A 351 -17.16 -5.56 -13.66
N ASP A 352 -18.10 -6.49 -13.86
CA ASP A 352 -19.46 -6.18 -14.33
C ASP A 352 -20.16 -5.15 -13.43
N ALA A 353 -19.94 -5.23 -12.11
CA ALA A 353 -20.57 -4.35 -11.12
C ALA A 353 -20.18 -2.86 -11.22
N ILE A 354 -19.10 -2.54 -11.95
CA ILE A 354 -18.59 -1.16 -12.10
C ILE A 354 -18.36 -0.77 -13.56
N ALA A 355 -18.84 -1.58 -14.51
CA ALA A 355 -18.80 -1.22 -15.93
C ALA A 355 -19.67 0.03 -16.18
N PRO A 356 -19.28 0.93 -17.11
CA PRO A 356 -20.04 2.15 -17.40
C PRO A 356 -21.39 1.87 -18.07
N PHE A 357 -21.48 0.75 -18.78
CA PHE A 357 -22.69 0.16 -19.32
C PHE A 357 -22.53 -1.36 -19.25
N THR A 358 -23.63 -2.07 -19.15
CA THR A 358 -23.63 -3.55 -19.19
C THR A 358 -23.51 -4.06 -20.62
N VAL A 359 -24.28 -3.47 -21.55
CA VAL A 359 -24.36 -3.89 -22.95
C VAL A 359 -24.17 -2.71 -23.90
N VAL A 360 -23.50 -2.92 -25.02
CA VAL A 360 -23.52 -2.01 -26.17
C VAL A 360 -24.12 -2.68 -27.40
N VAL A 361 -25.03 -1.96 -28.07
CA VAL A 361 -25.59 -2.32 -29.38
C VAL A 361 -24.89 -1.54 -30.47
N CYS A 362 -24.29 -2.25 -31.44
CA CYS A 362 -23.47 -1.71 -32.53
C CYS A 362 -24.11 -2.01 -33.91
N PRO A 363 -24.99 -1.16 -34.43
CA PRO A 363 -25.51 -1.27 -35.79
C PRO A 363 -24.46 -0.93 -36.85
N ILE A 364 -24.30 -1.79 -37.87
CA ILE A 364 -23.40 -1.55 -38.99
C ILE A 364 -24.16 -0.85 -40.12
N GLY A 365 -23.78 0.40 -40.40
CA GLY A 365 -24.35 1.19 -41.50
C GLY A 365 -25.86 1.52 -41.38
N PRO A 366 -26.35 1.94 -40.20
CA PRO A 366 -27.78 2.18 -39.97
C PRO A 366 -28.40 3.22 -40.92
N ASP A 367 -27.62 4.19 -41.41
CA ASP A 367 -28.10 5.19 -42.38
C ASP A 367 -28.41 4.62 -43.77
N ARG A 368 -27.79 3.48 -44.10
CA ARG A 368 -27.95 2.81 -45.40
C ARG A 368 -28.91 1.62 -45.34
N SER A 369 -29.20 1.11 -44.13
CA SER A 369 -30.09 -0.01 -43.92
C SER A 369 -31.16 0.32 -42.88
N PRO A 370 -32.39 0.66 -43.33
CA PRO A 370 -33.54 0.86 -42.46
C PRO A 370 -33.83 -0.36 -41.57
N ASP A 371 -33.58 -1.57 -42.06
CA ASP A 371 -33.81 -2.82 -41.33
C ASP A 371 -32.81 -2.97 -40.17
N VAL A 372 -31.52 -2.63 -40.38
CA VAL A 372 -30.52 -2.61 -39.31
C VAL A 372 -30.89 -1.60 -38.24
N LYS A 373 -31.29 -0.39 -38.66
CA LYS A 373 -31.69 0.67 -37.73
C LYS A 373 -32.91 0.24 -36.89
N ALA A 374 -33.96 -0.26 -37.54
CA ALA A 374 -35.16 -0.72 -36.85
C ALA A 374 -34.89 -1.88 -35.89
N ALA A 375 -34.02 -2.82 -36.26
CA ALA A 375 -33.62 -3.92 -35.39
C ALA A 375 -32.81 -3.45 -34.17
N ALA A 376 -31.89 -2.49 -34.36
CA ALA A 376 -31.11 -1.90 -33.29
C ALA A 376 -31.96 -1.11 -32.30
N ASP A 377 -32.83 -0.23 -32.81
CA ASP A 377 -33.75 0.57 -31.99
C ASP A 377 -34.70 -0.33 -31.18
N LYS A 378 -35.20 -1.40 -31.81
CA LYS A 378 -36.05 -2.39 -31.13
C LYS A 378 -35.29 -3.13 -30.03
N LEU A 379 -34.11 -3.67 -30.31
CA LEU A 379 -33.33 -4.41 -29.33
C LEU A 379 -32.90 -3.51 -28.15
N TYR A 380 -32.50 -2.29 -28.44
CA TYR A 380 -32.19 -1.29 -27.42
C TYR A 380 -33.39 -1.02 -26.51
N ALA A 381 -34.59 -0.82 -27.08
CA ALA A 381 -35.81 -0.63 -26.31
C ALA A 381 -36.21 -1.86 -25.48
N GLU A 382 -36.05 -3.07 -26.02
CA GLU A 382 -36.32 -4.33 -25.31
C GLU A 382 -35.36 -4.52 -24.12
N LEU A 383 -34.08 -4.23 -24.29
CA LEU A 383 -33.08 -4.31 -23.23
C LEU A 383 -33.33 -3.27 -22.12
N LEU A 384 -33.65 -2.02 -22.48
CA LEU A 384 -34.06 -1.01 -21.51
C LEU A 384 -35.33 -1.42 -20.76
N ALA A 385 -36.33 -1.98 -21.44
CA ALA A 385 -37.55 -2.49 -20.81
C ALA A 385 -37.28 -3.67 -19.86
N ALA A 386 -36.22 -4.44 -20.10
CA ALA A 386 -35.72 -5.48 -19.22
C ALA A 386 -34.85 -4.95 -18.06
N GLY A 387 -34.62 -3.64 -17.97
CA GLY A 387 -33.81 -3.00 -16.92
C GLY A 387 -32.30 -3.13 -17.12
N VAL A 388 -31.85 -3.52 -18.32
CA VAL A 388 -30.42 -3.61 -18.65
C VAL A 388 -29.89 -2.20 -18.92
N ASP A 389 -28.73 -1.89 -18.32
CA ASP A 389 -27.99 -0.67 -18.63
C ASP A 389 -27.29 -0.83 -19.98
N VAL A 390 -27.94 -0.35 -21.04
CA VAL A 390 -27.54 -0.53 -22.43
C VAL A 390 -27.24 0.82 -23.07
N ILE A 391 -26.21 0.85 -23.92
CA ILE A 391 -25.89 1.98 -24.80
C ILE A 391 -26.01 1.56 -26.27
N LEU A 392 -26.54 2.46 -27.10
CA LEU A 392 -26.59 2.31 -28.55
C LEU A 392 -25.47 3.16 -29.17
N ASP A 393 -24.62 2.56 -30.00
CA ASP A 393 -23.69 3.32 -30.82
C ASP A 393 -24.36 3.76 -32.13
N ASP A 394 -24.89 4.97 -32.14
CA ASP A 394 -25.60 5.58 -33.26
C ASP A 394 -24.72 6.53 -34.10
N ARG A 395 -23.39 6.51 -33.90
CA ARG A 395 -22.46 7.45 -34.55
C ARG A 395 -22.32 7.27 -36.06
N GLY A 396 -22.71 6.10 -36.59
CA GLY A 396 -22.53 5.76 -38.01
C GLY A 396 -21.07 5.46 -38.40
N GLU A 397 -20.22 5.13 -37.43
CA GLU A 397 -18.80 4.87 -37.62
C GLU A 397 -18.50 3.60 -38.43
N ARG A 398 -17.27 3.51 -38.95
CA ARG A 398 -16.81 2.28 -39.61
C ARG A 398 -16.65 1.16 -38.58
N PRO A 399 -17.03 -0.11 -38.89
CA PRO A 399 -17.00 -1.20 -37.92
C PRO A 399 -15.68 -1.36 -37.18
N GLY A 400 -14.54 -1.26 -37.87
CA GLY A 400 -13.22 -1.37 -37.24
C GLY A 400 -12.95 -0.31 -36.17
N ALA A 401 -13.32 0.96 -36.42
CA ALA A 401 -13.14 2.04 -35.45
C ALA A 401 -14.15 1.92 -34.30
N MET A 402 -15.42 1.64 -34.62
CA MET A 402 -16.48 1.40 -33.65
C MET A 402 -16.10 0.29 -32.66
N PHE A 403 -15.62 -0.85 -33.15
CA PHE A 403 -15.24 -1.98 -32.30
C PHE A 403 -14.02 -1.67 -31.43
N ALA A 404 -13.01 -0.99 -31.97
CA ALA A 404 -11.85 -0.56 -31.21
C ALA A 404 -12.23 0.38 -30.07
N ASP A 405 -13.16 1.32 -30.30
CA ASP A 405 -13.64 2.24 -29.26
C ASP A 405 -14.34 1.48 -28.12
N TRP A 406 -15.26 0.55 -28.43
CA TRP A 406 -15.98 -0.19 -27.39
C TRP A 406 -15.12 -1.22 -26.65
N GLU A 407 -14.11 -1.77 -27.33
CA GLU A 407 -13.08 -2.60 -26.68
C GLU A 407 -12.21 -1.76 -25.74
N LEU A 408 -11.89 -0.51 -26.13
CA LEU A 408 -11.14 0.43 -25.30
C LEU A 408 -11.92 0.87 -24.07
N ILE A 409 -13.19 1.26 -24.26
CA ILE A 409 -14.12 1.66 -23.19
C ILE A 409 -14.40 0.49 -22.24
N GLY A 410 -14.40 -0.74 -22.77
CA GLY A 410 -14.45 -1.97 -21.98
C GLY A 410 -15.85 -2.46 -21.61
N VAL A 411 -16.89 -2.08 -22.38
CA VAL A 411 -18.27 -2.56 -22.13
C VAL A 411 -18.30 -4.10 -22.20
N PRO A 412 -18.79 -4.82 -21.16
CA PRO A 412 -18.66 -6.27 -21.07
C PRO A 412 -19.33 -7.04 -22.22
N HIS A 413 -20.49 -6.58 -22.69
CA HIS A 413 -21.26 -7.29 -23.72
C HIS A 413 -21.47 -6.41 -24.96
N ARG A 414 -20.96 -6.85 -26.11
CA ARG A 414 -21.21 -6.18 -27.40
C ARG A 414 -22.15 -7.02 -28.25
N ILE A 415 -23.19 -6.38 -28.78
CA ILE A 415 -24.07 -6.95 -29.81
C ILE A 415 -23.87 -6.20 -31.10
N THR A 416 -23.51 -6.90 -32.17
CA THR A 416 -23.33 -6.32 -33.50
C THR A 416 -24.48 -6.73 -34.41
N ILE A 417 -25.06 -5.73 -35.10
CA ILE A 417 -26.20 -5.90 -35.99
C ILE A 417 -25.79 -5.47 -37.39
N GLY A 418 -25.78 -6.39 -38.36
CA GLY A 418 -25.45 -6.10 -39.74
C GLY A 418 -26.44 -6.73 -40.71
N ASP A 419 -26.53 -6.17 -41.93
CA ASP A 419 -27.48 -6.59 -42.96
C ASP A 419 -27.45 -8.09 -43.26
N ARG A 420 -26.25 -8.66 -43.35
CA ARG A 420 -26.08 -10.09 -43.65
C ARG A 420 -26.62 -10.96 -42.51
N GLY A 421 -26.26 -10.64 -41.27
CA GLY A 421 -26.72 -11.37 -40.10
C GLY A 421 -28.24 -11.32 -39.98
N LEU A 422 -28.84 -10.14 -40.15
CA LEU A 422 -30.30 -9.97 -40.10
C LEU A 422 -31.03 -10.80 -41.15
N LYS A 423 -30.51 -10.87 -42.39
CA LYS A 423 -31.08 -11.74 -43.45
C LYS A 423 -30.98 -13.23 -43.10
N GLU A 424 -29.95 -13.62 -42.36
CA GLU A 424 -29.76 -14.97 -41.81
C GLU A 424 -30.57 -15.19 -40.49
N GLY A 425 -31.29 -14.17 -40.00
CA GLY A 425 -32.05 -14.23 -38.74
C GLY A 425 -31.17 -14.21 -37.48
N GLN A 426 -29.95 -13.68 -37.58
CA GLN A 426 -28.92 -13.77 -36.56
C GLN A 426 -28.28 -12.41 -36.21
N LEU A 427 -27.84 -12.27 -34.97
CA LEU A 427 -27.01 -11.18 -34.46
C LEU A 427 -25.69 -11.74 -33.93
N GLU A 428 -24.65 -10.91 -33.87
CA GLU A 428 -23.34 -11.31 -33.34
C GLU A 428 -23.18 -10.80 -31.91
N TYR A 429 -22.95 -11.71 -30.96
CA TYR A 429 -22.64 -11.39 -29.57
C TYR A 429 -21.16 -11.64 -29.29
N GLN A 430 -20.51 -10.73 -28.55
CA GLN A 430 -19.16 -10.96 -28.04
C GLN A 430 -19.04 -10.40 -26.63
N HIS A 431 -18.57 -11.22 -25.69
CA HIS A 431 -18.13 -10.71 -24.40
C HIS A 431 -16.75 -10.05 -24.52
N ARG A 432 -16.45 -9.02 -23.72
CA ARG A 432 -15.18 -8.26 -23.78
C ARG A 432 -13.94 -9.14 -23.61
N ARG A 433 -14.08 -10.25 -22.89
CA ARG A 433 -13.00 -11.23 -22.67
C ARG A 433 -12.92 -12.31 -23.77
N ASP A 434 -13.93 -12.42 -24.63
CA ASP A 434 -13.95 -13.43 -25.69
C ASP A 434 -13.06 -13.01 -26.88
N THR A 435 -12.42 -14.00 -27.51
CA THR A 435 -11.59 -13.79 -28.70
C THR A 435 -12.39 -13.72 -29.99
N ALA A 436 -13.63 -14.23 -30.00
CA ALA A 436 -14.48 -14.28 -31.19
C ALA A 436 -15.96 -14.07 -30.84
N ALA A 437 -16.72 -13.57 -31.81
CA ALA A 437 -18.16 -13.42 -31.69
C ALA A 437 -18.90 -14.74 -31.89
N THR A 438 -20.04 -14.89 -31.23
CA THR A 438 -20.99 -16.00 -31.37
C THR A 438 -22.26 -15.50 -32.04
N LYS A 439 -22.79 -16.27 -33.00
CA LYS A 439 -24.06 -15.93 -33.66
C LYS A 439 -25.24 -16.42 -32.82
N ILE A 440 -26.19 -15.53 -32.55
CA ILE A 440 -27.40 -15.79 -31.76
C ILE A 440 -28.62 -15.40 -32.59
N GLY A 441 -29.71 -16.17 -32.51
CA GLY A 441 -30.96 -15.82 -33.19
C GLY A 441 -31.49 -14.47 -32.72
N VAL A 442 -32.03 -13.66 -33.62
CA VAL A 442 -32.56 -12.31 -33.28
C VAL A 442 -33.60 -12.39 -32.15
N LEU A 443 -34.48 -13.40 -32.19
CA LEU A 443 -35.54 -13.60 -31.19
C LEU A 443 -35.01 -14.12 -29.85
N ASP A 444 -33.83 -14.74 -29.84
CA ASP A 444 -33.23 -15.37 -28.67
C ASP A 444 -32.26 -14.42 -27.93
N MET A 445 -31.86 -13.30 -28.54
CA MET A 445 -30.78 -12.44 -28.03
C MET A 445 -31.06 -11.92 -26.61
N VAL A 446 -32.27 -11.43 -26.35
CA VAL A 446 -32.64 -10.88 -25.03
C VAL A 446 -32.62 -11.98 -23.97
N ALA A 447 -33.18 -13.16 -24.28
CA ALA A 447 -33.17 -14.31 -23.37
C ALA A 447 -31.74 -14.81 -23.11
N PHE A 448 -30.92 -14.90 -24.16
CA PHE A 448 -29.51 -15.27 -24.09
C PHE A 448 -28.73 -14.31 -23.18
N LEU A 449 -28.87 -13.00 -23.38
CA LEU A 449 -28.26 -12.02 -22.49
C LEU A 449 -28.76 -12.16 -21.05
N GLY A 450 -30.05 -12.40 -20.85
CA GLY A 450 -30.62 -12.69 -19.53
C GLY A 450 -29.89 -13.82 -18.80
N THR A 451 -29.38 -14.84 -19.51
CA THR A 451 -28.56 -15.91 -18.90
C THR A 451 -27.12 -15.50 -18.62
N ARG A 452 -26.57 -14.52 -19.35
CA ARG A 452 -25.20 -14.02 -19.19
C ARG A 452 -25.07 -12.97 -18.10
N LEU A 453 -26.14 -12.24 -17.82
CA LEU A 453 -26.20 -11.15 -16.84
C LEU A 453 -26.58 -11.62 -15.42
N GLN A 454 -26.82 -12.92 -15.22
CA GLN A 454 -27.09 -13.45 -13.89
C GLN A 454 -25.81 -13.41 -13.02
N PRO A 455 -25.90 -12.91 -11.78
CA PRO A 455 -24.75 -12.69 -10.91
C PRO A 455 -24.06 -13.97 -10.43
#